data_AF-A0AAD4EZV5-F1
#
_entry.id   AF-A0AAD4EZV5-F1
#
_cell.length_a   1.000
_cell.length_b   1.000
_cell.length_c   1.000
_cell.angle_alpha   90.00
_cell.angle_beta   90.00
_cell.angle_gamma   90.00
#
_symmetry.space_group_name_H-M   'P 1'
#
loop_
_entity.id
_entity.type
_entity.pdbx_description
1 polymer ?
#
loop_
_entity_poly.entity_id
_entity_poly.type
_entity_poly.pdbx_seq_one_letter_code
_entity_poly.pdbx_strand_id
1 'polypeptide(L)'
;MDEILHMGPPPDSLPPLPSSILASDRLSDASRSSTGTGTDTDPATATKPPHLTPTPYIHHFDSYTLVKQLTAGGYTLPQAISSMKAIRTILASNLDVAQSGLVSKADVENETYLFRAACSELSAEVHNNRRVADEQLRQQRTLLQHEVDILAQRLNQELLTLTDSVRGMFNDRRMAVREEQKAVESRIQQINYKISVTLNSDAKSDIEGLRWVLIRRSVLGIIFMVVLTLGTIRYTTHMSHKRKKEAEEKEREAQEMKKHNGRTDSSLAPDAVEILAAN
;
A
#
# COMPACT_ATOMS: atom_id res chain seq x y z
N MET A 1 -42.81 -14.71 -22.48
CA MET A 1 -43.27 -13.41 -22.97
C MET A 1 -42.21 -12.41 -22.57
N ASP A 2 -41.48 -11.97 -23.59
CA ASP A 2 -40.83 -10.66 -23.70
C ASP A 2 -39.70 -10.34 -22.72
N GLU A 3 -38.61 -11.06 -22.97
CA GLU A 3 -37.23 -10.73 -22.61
C GLU A 3 -36.73 -9.52 -23.43
N ILE A 4 -36.34 -8.42 -22.77
CA ILE A 4 -35.50 -7.37 -23.36
C ILE A 4 -34.44 -6.94 -22.34
N LEU A 5 -33.22 -7.45 -22.50
CA LEU A 5 -32.04 -7.09 -21.70
C LEU A 5 -31.28 -5.95 -22.41
N HIS A 6 -31.22 -4.76 -21.81
CA HIS A 6 -30.56 -3.60 -22.42
C HIS A 6 -29.03 -3.61 -22.20
N MET A 7 -28.33 -4.45 -22.95
CA MET A 7 -26.86 -4.46 -23.04
C MET A 7 -26.33 -3.22 -23.77
N GLY A 8 -25.40 -2.49 -23.14
CA GLY A 8 -24.54 -1.54 -23.84
C GLY A 8 -23.44 -2.27 -24.65
N PRO A 9 -23.00 -1.73 -25.80
CA PRO A 9 -22.03 -2.42 -26.65
C PRO A 9 -20.60 -2.40 -26.07
N PRO A 10 -19.84 -3.51 -26.14
CA PRO A 10 -18.41 -3.53 -25.83
C PRO A 10 -17.56 -2.95 -26.99
N PRO A 11 -16.34 -2.45 -26.71
CA PRO A 11 -15.42 -1.95 -27.72
C PRO A 11 -14.49 -3.03 -28.32
N ASP A 12 -13.83 -2.62 -29.41
CA ASP A 12 -12.55 -3.07 -29.96
C ASP A 12 -12.36 -4.35 -30.80
N SER A 13 -11.42 -4.19 -31.74
CA SER A 13 -10.54 -5.17 -32.40
C SER A 13 -11.05 -6.03 -33.57
N LEU A 14 -10.73 -5.57 -34.79
CA LEU A 14 -10.18 -6.38 -35.89
C LEU A 14 -9.48 -5.44 -36.90
N PRO A 15 -8.19 -5.65 -37.26
CA PRO A 15 -7.49 -4.79 -38.22
C PRO A 15 -7.74 -5.20 -39.68
N PRO A 16 -7.67 -4.26 -40.65
CA PRO A 16 -7.67 -4.59 -42.07
C PRO A 16 -6.36 -5.30 -42.48
N LEU A 17 -6.46 -6.30 -43.36
CA LEU A 17 -5.30 -6.99 -43.92
C LEU A 17 -4.46 -6.08 -44.86
N PRO A 18 -3.15 -6.38 -45.03
CA PRO A 18 -2.27 -5.57 -45.85
C PRO A 18 -2.47 -5.82 -47.36
N SER A 19 -3.04 -4.85 -48.06
CA SER A 19 -3.07 -4.82 -49.53
C SER A 19 -1.70 -4.41 -50.11
N SER A 20 -0.67 -5.22 -49.89
CA SER A 20 0.61 -5.07 -50.56
C SER A 20 0.53 -5.57 -52.00
N ILE A 21 0.63 -4.65 -52.97
CA ILE A 21 1.69 -4.66 -54.00
C ILE A 21 1.63 -3.30 -54.72
N LEU A 22 2.78 -2.62 -54.76
CA LEU A 22 2.95 -1.40 -55.54
C LEU A 22 3.13 -1.79 -57.02
N ALA A 23 2.01 -2.00 -57.73
CA ALA A 23 2.01 -2.23 -59.16
C ALA A 23 2.38 -0.93 -59.89
N SER A 24 3.69 -0.75 -60.08
CA SER A 24 4.25 0.23 -61.02
C SER A 24 3.87 -0.09 -62.48
N ASP A 25 4.26 0.81 -63.36
CA ASP A 25 4.19 0.73 -64.83
C ASP A 25 2.80 0.79 -65.49
N ARG A 26 2.49 1.98 -66.02
CA ARG A 26 1.74 2.18 -67.26
C ARG A 26 2.13 3.48 -67.97
N LEU A 27 3.32 3.53 -68.58
CA LEU A 27 3.51 4.38 -69.78
C LEU A 27 4.75 3.99 -70.62
N SER A 28 4.60 3.05 -71.57
CA SER A 28 5.49 2.90 -72.72
C SER A 28 4.81 2.11 -73.86
N ASP A 29 5.24 2.40 -75.09
CA ASP A 29 4.68 2.00 -76.39
C ASP A 29 4.50 0.49 -76.69
N ALA A 30 3.53 0.21 -77.57
CA ALA A 30 3.74 -0.66 -78.74
C ALA A 30 2.72 -0.37 -79.85
N SER A 31 3.16 0.11 -81.02
CA SER A 31 2.28 0.31 -82.18
C SER A 31 2.00 -0.99 -82.94
N ARG A 32 0.82 -1.10 -83.59
CA ARG A 32 0.68 -2.02 -84.74
C ARG A 32 -0.32 -1.53 -85.80
N SER A 33 0.25 -0.87 -86.82
CA SER A 33 -0.18 -0.79 -88.23
C SER A 33 -1.64 -1.10 -88.63
N SER A 34 -2.29 -0.11 -89.26
CA SER A 34 -3.26 -0.34 -90.34
C SER A 34 -2.85 0.47 -91.57
N THR A 35 -2.69 -0.19 -92.72
CA THR A 35 -2.17 0.42 -93.95
C THR A 35 -3.28 1.10 -94.75
N GLY A 36 -3.05 2.33 -95.21
CA GLY A 36 -3.96 3.09 -96.08
C GLY A 36 -3.20 3.95 -97.09
N THR A 37 -3.31 3.62 -98.38
CA THR A 37 -2.60 4.24 -99.51
C THR A 37 -3.26 5.54 -99.98
N GLY A 38 -2.49 6.57 -100.36
CA GLY A 38 -3.04 7.71 -101.13
C GLY A 38 -2.21 9.00 -101.16
N THR A 39 -1.19 9.05 -102.03
CA THR A 39 -0.66 10.24 -102.76
C THR A 39 -0.53 11.62 -102.06
N ASP A 40 0.72 12.08 -101.96
CA ASP A 40 1.20 13.42 -102.32
C ASP A 40 0.73 14.66 -101.53
N THR A 41 1.41 14.95 -100.42
CA THR A 41 2.04 16.25 -100.08
C THR A 41 2.96 16.07 -98.86
N ASP A 42 4.15 16.70 -98.84
CA ASP A 42 5.19 16.50 -97.81
C ASP A 42 4.74 16.85 -96.36
N PRO A 43 4.71 15.88 -95.42
CA PRO A 43 4.30 16.12 -94.03
C PRO A 43 5.50 16.40 -93.11
N ALA A 44 6.36 17.36 -93.47
CA ALA A 44 7.60 17.68 -92.74
C ALA A 44 7.42 18.50 -91.44
N THR A 45 6.22 18.51 -90.84
CA THR A 45 5.82 19.37 -89.72
C THR A 45 5.21 18.60 -88.53
N ALA A 46 5.67 17.37 -88.30
CA ALA A 46 5.30 16.61 -87.10
C ALA A 46 5.72 17.35 -85.81
N THR A 47 4.70 17.68 -85.01
CA THR A 47 4.69 18.35 -83.69
C THR A 47 6.03 18.48 -82.95
N LYS A 48 6.86 19.44 -83.37
CA LYS A 48 7.93 19.97 -82.51
C LYS A 48 7.29 20.74 -81.34
N PRO A 49 7.69 20.53 -80.07
CA PRO A 49 7.18 21.36 -78.99
C PRO A 49 7.60 22.83 -79.23
N PRO A 50 6.78 23.82 -78.78
CA PRO A 50 6.78 25.19 -79.31
C PRO A 50 8.05 26.03 -79.03
N HIS A 51 9.05 25.46 -78.36
CA HIS A 51 10.36 26.08 -78.15
C HIS A 51 11.41 25.70 -79.24
N LEU A 52 11.09 24.79 -80.18
CA LEU A 52 12.02 24.39 -81.26
C LEU A 52 11.63 24.89 -82.66
N THR A 53 10.59 25.72 -82.78
CA THR A 53 10.29 26.49 -83.99
C THR A 53 11.08 27.80 -83.96
N PRO A 54 12.01 28.06 -84.90
CA PRO A 54 12.69 29.34 -84.96
C PRO A 54 11.67 30.45 -85.20
N THR A 55 11.77 31.55 -84.47
CA THR A 55 10.86 32.69 -84.61
C THR A 55 11.01 33.32 -86.01
N PRO A 56 9.91 33.74 -86.66
CA PRO A 56 10.01 34.46 -87.93
C PRO A 56 10.89 35.70 -87.81
N TYR A 57 11.77 35.93 -88.78
CA TYR A 57 12.67 37.08 -88.78
C TYR A 57 11.88 38.37 -89.03
N ILE A 58 11.56 39.09 -87.94
CA ILE A 58 10.85 40.37 -88.00
C ILE A 58 11.84 41.48 -88.38
N HIS A 59 11.54 42.19 -89.48
CA HIS A 59 12.35 43.32 -89.95
C HIS A 59 11.92 44.62 -89.24
N HIS A 60 12.53 44.90 -88.10
CA HIS A 60 12.14 45.99 -87.18
C HIS A 60 12.22 47.43 -87.74
N PHE A 61 12.83 47.67 -88.91
CA PHE A 61 13.05 49.04 -89.43
C PHE A 61 13.17 49.13 -90.96
N ASP A 62 12.08 49.49 -91.67
CA ASP A 62 12.14 49.77 -93.11
C ASP A 62 13.00 51.01 -93.42
N SER A 63 14.20 50.72 -93.90
CA SER A 63 15.20 51.73 -94.26
C SER A 63 15.01 52.30 -95.67
N TYR A 64 14.25 51.62 -96.54
CA TYR A 64 14.04 52.01 -97.93
C TYR A 64 12.90 53.01 -98.04
N THR A 65 11.74 52.70 -97.44
CA THR A 65 10.57 53.60 -97.46
C THR A 65 10.87 54.91 -96.74
N LEU A 66 11.63 54.88 -95.63
CA LEU A 66 12.04 56.09 -94.92
C LEU A 66 12.91 57.02 -95.79
N VAL A 67 13.94 56.49 -96.46
CA VAL A 67 14.79 57.29 -97.36
C VAL A 67 13.96 57.85 -98.52
N LYS A 68 13.11 57.02 -99.13
CA LYS A 68 12.20 57.42 -100.22
C LYS A 68 11.29 58.57 -99.80
N GLN A 69 10.68 58.49 -98.61
CA GLN A 69 9.83 59.54 -98.05
C GLN A 69 10.61 60.84 -97.78
N LEU A 70 11.81 60.77 -97.18
CA LEU A 70 12.63 61.97 -96.97
C LEU A 70 13.05 62.63 -98.29
N THR A 71 13.44 61.85 -99.31
CA THR A 71 13.76 62.42 -100.63
C THR A 71 12.55 63.04 -101.33
N ALA A 72 11.34 62.48 -101.13
CA ALA A 72 10.11 63.11 -101.61
C ALA A 72 9.75 64.38 -100.83
N GLY A 73 10.11 64.46 -99.54
CA GLY A 73 10.01 65.64 -98.69
C GLY A 73 11.11 66.70 -98.88
N GLY A 74 11.89 66.62 -99.96
CA GLY A 74 12.89 67.64 -100.33
C GLY A 74 14.28 67.49 -99.69
N TYR A 75 14.55 66.42 -98.92
CA TYR A 75 15.90 66.16 -98.41
C TYR A 75 16.81 65.64 -99.53
N THR A 76 18.06 66.08 -99.55
CA THR A 76 19.05 65.49 -100.48
C THR A 76 19.33 64.03 -100.11
N LEU A 77 19.62 63.19 -101.11
CA LEU A 77 19.91 61.78 -100.91
C LEU A 77 20.95 61.48 -99.81
N PRO A 78 22.13 62.15 -99.73
CA PRO A 78 23.08 61.90 -98.64
C PRO A 78 22.54 62.30 -97.26
N GLN A 79 21.75 63.38 -97.15
CA GLN A 79 21.12 63.78 -95.88
C GLN A 79 20.08 62.75 -95.44
N ALA A 80 19.22 62.28 -96.36
CA ALA A 80 18.20 61.26 -96.09
C ALA A 80 18.83 59.91 -95.68
N ILE A 81 19.96 59.53 -96.27
CA ILE A 81 20.72 58.33 -95.87
C ILE A 81 21.36 58.52 -94.48
N SER A 82 21.85 59.73 -94.16
CA SER A 82 22.49 60.02 -92.88
C SER A 82 21.48 60.02 -91.71
N SER A 83 20.32 60.64 -91.89
CA SER A 83 19.24 60.63 -90.88
C SER A 83 18.66 59.22 -90.68
N MET A 84 18.43 58.46 -91.76
CA MET A 84 18.04 57.05 -91.67
C MET A 84 19.05 56.20 -90.89
N LYS A 85 20.36 56.42 -91.08
CA LYS A 85 21.40 55.74 -90.31
C LYS A 85 21.33 56.11 -88.83
N ALA A 86 21.21 57.40 -88.49
CA ALA A 86 21.11 57.86 -87.11
C ALA A 86 19.87 57.28 -86.39
N ILE A 87 18.71 57.29 -87.05
CA ILE A 87 17.47 56.70 -86.53
C ILE A 87 17.64 55.19 -86.31
N ARG A 88 18.25 54.45 -87.26
CA ARG A 88 18.51 53.02 -87.07
C ARG A 88 19.39 52.75 -85.84
N THR A 89 20.46 53.53 -85.64
CA THR A 89 21.37 53.33 -84.50
C THR A 89 20.66 53.58 -83.16
N ILE A 90 19.85 54.64 -83.06
CA ILE A 90 19.07 54.94 -81.84
C ILE A 90 18.01 53.85 -81.59
N LEU A 91 17.32 53.39 -82.63
CA LEU A 91 16.34 52.31 -82.51
C LEU A 91 17.01 51.00 -82.08
N ALA A 92 18.18 50.67 -82.63
CA ALA A 92 18.94 49.49 -82.25
C ALA A 92 19.37 49.52 -80.78
N SER A 93 19.90 50.63 -80.28
CA SER A 93 20.32 50.73 -78.87
C SER A 93 19.14 50.66 -77.89
N ASN A 94 17.98 51.20 -78.25
CA ASN A 94 16.78 51.09 -77.42
C ASN A 94 16.18 49.68 -77.45
N LEU A 95 16.24 48.99 -78.59
CA LEU A 95 15.78 47.60 -78.73
C LEU A 95 16.67 46.62 -77.97
N ASP A 96 18.00 46.82 -78.01
CA ASP A 96 18.98 46.03 -77.25
C ASP A 96 18.76 46.16 -75.73
N VAL A 97 18.62 47.39 -75.22
CA VAL A 97 18.25 47.65 -73.82
C VAL A 97 16.91 47.01 -73.47
N ALA A 98 15.89 47.13 -74.33
CA ALA A 98 14.59 46.50 -74.09
C ALA A 98 14.66 44.97 -74.07
N GLN A 99 15.44 44.34 -74.95
CA GLN A 99 15.67 42.89 -74.95
C GLN A 99 16.44 42.44 -73.70
N SER A 100 17.41 43.22 -73.21
CA SER A 100 18.13 42.91 -71.97
C SER A 100 17.23 42.89 -70.71
N GLY A 101 16.11 43.63 -70.74
CA GLY A 101 15.10 43.63 -69.67
C GLY A 101 13.94 42.64 -69.87
N LEU A 102 13.87 41.94 -71.00
CA LEU A 102 12.83 40.96 -71.30
C LEU A 102 13.30 39.55 -70.91
N VAL A 103 12.94 39.11 -69.71
CA VAL A 103 13.11 37.71 -69.28
C VAL A 103 12.34 36.79 -70.24
N SER A 104 12.96 35.70 -70.69
CA SER A 104 12.28 34.76 -71.59
C SER A 104 11.09 34.10 -70.88
N LYS A 105 9.99 33.88 -71.62
CA LYS A 105 8.85 33.11 -71.11
C LYS A 105 9.29 31.73 -70.60
N ALA A 106 10.24 31.11 -71.30
CA ALA A 106 10.77 29.80 -70.93
C ALA A 106 11.49 29.81 -69.57
N ASP A 107 12.23 30.88 -69.26
CA ASP A 107 12.96 31.02 -68.00
C ASP A 107 11.97 31.22 -66.84
N VAL A 108 10.97 32.08 -67.02
CA VAL A 108 9.90 32.28 -66.03
C VAL A 108 9.10 30.99 -65.79
N GLU A 109 8.79 30.24 -66.84
CA GLU A 109 8.14 28.93 -66.71
C GLU A 109 9.06 27.92 -65.99
N ASN A 110 10.36 27.85 -66.31
CA ASN A 110 11.33 26.98 -65.63
C ASN A 110 11.44 27.26 -64.13
N GLU A 111 11.67 28.52 -63.74
CA GLU A 111 11.77 28.90 -62.32
C GLU A 111 10.45 28.66 -61.58
N THR A 112 9.31 28.85 -62.25
CA THR A 112 7.99 28.50 -61.69
C THR A 112 7.84 27.00 -61.44
N TYR A 113 8.35 26.14 -62.34
CA TYR A 113 8.37 24.68 -62.12
C TYR A 113 9.30 24.29 -60.98
N LEU A 114 10.52 24.84 -60.91
CA LEU A 114 11.48 24.57 -59.83
C LEU A 114 10.94 25.01 -58.47
N PHE A 115 10.39 26.22 -58.37
CA PHE A 115 9.76 26.71 -57.15
C PHE A 115 8.58 25.83 -56.73
N ARG A 116 7.72 25.44 -57.68
CA ARG A 116 6.57 24.57 -57.39
C ARG A 116 6.98 23.15 -56.96
N ALA A 117 8.07 22.62 -57.50
CA ALA A 117 8.66 21.36 -57.05
C ALA A 117 9.15 21.47 -55.60
N ALA A 118 9.95 22.49 -55.28
CA ALA A 118 10.45 22.74 -53.93
C ALA A 118 9.31 22.96 -52.90
N CYS A 119 8.26 23.71 -53.27
CA CYS A 119 7.07 23.84 -52.42
C CYS A 119 6.32 22.52 -52.22
N SER A 120 6.30 21.63 -53.22
CA SER A 120 5.68 20.30 -53.11
C SER A 120 6.51 19.37 -52.21
N GLU A 121 7.83 19.42 -52.32
CA GLU A 121 8.78 18.67 -51.49
C GLU A 121 8.70 19.10 -50.02
N LEU A 122 8.79 20.42 -49.75
CA LEU A 122 8.60 20.98 -48.41
C LEU A 122 7.24 20.64 -47.81
N SER A 123 6.17 20.67 -48.63
CA SER A 123 4.82 20.27 -48.16
C SER A 123 4.76 18.79 -47.80
N ALA A 124 5.42 17.92 -48.55
CA ALA A 124 5.49 16.49 -48.27
C ALA A 124 6.35 16.20 -47.02
N GLU A 125 7.48 16.89 -46.85
CA GLU A 125 8.34 16.78 -45.67
C GLU A 125 7.59 17.23 -44.40
N VAL A 126 6.96 18.41 -44.42
CA VAL A 126 6.16 18.93 -43.30
C VAL A 126 5.01 17.99 -42.94
N HIS A 127 4.32 17.42 -43.95
CA HIS A 127 3.25 16.45 -43.72
C HIS A 127 3.76 15.14 -43.12
N ASN A 128 4.90 14.62 -43.61
CA ASN A 128 5.51 13.41 -43.07
C ASN A 128 6.07 13.61 -41.65
N ASN A 129 6.74 14.73 -41.38
CA ASN A 129 7.24 15.09 -40.06
C ASN A 129 6.09 15.21 -39.05
N ARG A 130 4.99 15.90 -39.42
CA ARG A 130 3.77 15.95 -38.62
C ARG A 130 3.19 14.55 -38.35
N ARG A 131 3.12 13.68 -39.36
CA ARG A 131 2.64 12.29 -39.19
C ARG A 131 3.52 11.51 -38.20
N VAL A 132 4.84 11.64 -38.28
CA VAL A 132 5.78 11.02 -37.33
C VAL A 132 5.57 11.55 -35.91
N ALA A 133 5.35 12.86 -35.74
CA ALA A 133 5.03 13.45 -34.43
C ALA A 133 3.67 12.96 -33.89
N ASP A 134 2.63 12.88 -34.72
CA ASP A 134 1.32 12.33 -34.34
C ASP A 134 1.42 10.82 -33.97
N GLU A 135 2.28 10.06 -34.64
CA GLU A 135 2.57 8.65 -34.32
C GLU A 135 3.35 8.50 -33.00
N GLN A 136 4.34 9.35 -32.74
CA GLN A 136 5.08 9.39 -31.48
C GLN A 136 4.19 9.79 -30.29
N LEU A 137 3.33 10.80 -30.45
CA LEU A 137 2.38 11.23 -29.42
C LEU A 137 1.36 10.12 -29.08
N ARG A 138 0.93 9.33 -30.07
CA ARG A 138 0.10 8.13 -29.84
C ARG A 138 0.84 7.08 -29.03
N GLN A 139 2.09 6.76 -29.38
CA GLN A 139 2.92 5.81 -28.63
C GLN A 139 3.14 6.27 -27.17
N GLN A 140 3.53 7.53 -26.96
CA GLN A 140 3.72 8.11 -25.63
C GLN A 140 2.44 8.08 -24.81
N ARG A 141 1.28 8.41 -25.40
CA ARG A 141 -0.02 8.33 -24.73
C ARG A 141 -0.34 6.89 -24.30
N THR A 142 -0.11 5.90 -25.17
CA THR A 142 -0.37 4.48 -24.84
C THR A 142 0.54 3.98 -23.72
N LEU A 143 1.83 4.36 -23.73
CA LEU A 143 2.77 4.03 -22.66
C LEU A 143 2.37 4.67 -21.33
N LEU A 144 2.06 5.97 -21.33
CA LEU A 144 1.66 6.70 -20.12
C LEU A 144 0.35 6.17 -19.53
N GLN A 145 -0.62 5.79 -20.37
CA GLN A 145 -1.85 5.15 -19.90
C GLN A 145 -1.57 3.79 -19.24
N HIS A 146 -0.72 2.96 -19.85
CA HIS A 146 -0.29 1.67 -19.28
C HIS A 146 0.51 1.84 -17.97
N GLU A 147 1.35 2.88 -17.84
CA GLU A 147 2.03 3.22 -16.59
C GLU A 147 1.06 3.65 -15.49
N VAL A 148 0.01 4.42 -15.83
CA VAL A 148 -1.07 4.79 -14.90
C VAL A 148 -1.87 3.56 -14.47
N ASP A 149 -2.19 2.65 -15.38
CA ASP A 149 -2.90 1.40 -15.07
C ASP A 149 -2.06 0.49 -14.14
N ILE A 150 -0.76 0.35 -14.38
CA ILE A 150 0.18 -0.35 -13.49
C ILE A 150 0.23 0.33 -12.11
N LEU A 151 0.33 1.66 -12.07
CA LEU A 151 0.39 2.40 -10.80
C LEU A 151 -0.91 2.25 -9.99
N ALA A 152 -2.06 2.26 -10.66
CA ALA A 152 -3.37 2.04 -10.03
C ALA A 152 -3.50 0.60 -9.48
N GLN A 153 -3.09 -0.41 -10.26
CA GLN A 153 -3.07 -1.81 -9.80
C GLN A 153 -2.15 -2.00 -8.59
N ARG A 154 -0.94 -1.45 -8.67
CA ARG A 154 0.06 -1.50 -7.59
C ARG A 154 -0.43 -0.79 -6.33
N LEU A 155 -0.99 0.41 -6.45
CA LEU A 155 -1.53 1.18 -5.33
C LEU A 155 -2.69 0.43 -4.66
N ASN A 156 -3.58 -0.21 -5.45
CA ASN A 156 -4.65 -1.06 -4.92
C ASN A 156 -4.08 -2.29 -4.17
N GLN A 157 -3.05 -2.95 -4.69
CA GLN A 157 -2.36 -4.04 -3.99
C GLN A 157 -1.70 -3.57 -2.69
N GLU A 158 -1.01 -2.43 -2.70
CA GLU A 158 -0.39 -1.83 -1.51
C GLU A 158 -1.46 -1.45 -0.46
N LEU A 159 -2.61 -0.88 -0.87
CA LEU A 159 -3.75 -0.62 0.03
C LEU A 159 -4.36 -1.90 0.61
N LEU A 160 -4.48 -2.98 -0.17
CA LEU A 160 -4.99 -4.26 0.31
C LEU A 160 -4.02 -4.89 1.33
N THR A 161 -2.72 -4.90 1.05
CA THR A 161 -1.70 -5.41 2.01
C THR A 161 -1.61 -4.56 3.27
N LEU A 162 -1.75 -3.23 3.17
CA LEU A 162 -1.82 -2.34 4.33
C LEU A 162 -3.10 -2.59 5.15
N THR A 163 -4.24 -2.79 4.49
CA THR A 163 -5.52 -3.10 5.15
C THR A 163 -5.45 -4.43 5.91
N ASP A 164 -4.85 -5.46 5.31
CA ASP A 164 -4.66 -6.76 5.98
C ASP A 164 -3.62 -6.69 7.11
N SER A 165 -2.53 -5.95 6.93
CA SER A 165 -1.55 -5.67 8.00
C SER A 165 -2.17 -4.96 9.21
N VAL A 166 -2.99 -3.92 8.98
CA VAL A 166 -3.74 -3.22 10.03
C VAL A 166 -4.76 -4.14 10.69
N ARG A 167 -5.43 -5.00 9.92
CA ARG A 167 -6.37 -6.01 10.43
C ARG A 167 -5.66 -7.08 11.28
N GLY A 168 -4.47 -7.50 10.88
CA GLY A 168 -3.57 -8.39 11.63
C GLY A 168 -3.19 -7.75 12.96
N MET A 169 -2.55 -6.59 12.95
CA MET A 169 -2.18 -5.85 14.17
C MET A 169 -3.37 -5.62 15.13
N PHE A 170 -4.56 -5.31 14.60
CA PHE A 170 -5.78 -5.18 15.40
C PHE A 170 -6.23 -6.51 16.01
N ASN A 171 -6.21 -7.60 15.23
CA ASN A 171 -6.53 -8.93 15.72
C ASN A 171 -5.53 -9.40 16.78
N ASP A 172 -4.24 -9.22 16.56
CA ASP A 172 -3.18 -9.61 17.50
C ASP A 172 -3.31 -8.85 18.82
N ARG A 173 -3.53 -7.53 18.76
CA ARG A 173 -3.81 -6.74 19.97
C ARG A 173 -5.11 -7.18 20.66
N ARG A 174 -6.13 -7.60 19.91
CA ARG A 174 -7.37 -8.18 20.46
C ARG A 174 -7.16 -9.58 21.05
N MET A 175 -6.18 -10.35 20.58
CA MET A 175 -5.78 -11.62 21.21
C MET A 175 -4.99 -11.38 22.48
N ALA A 176 -3.99 -10.50 22.46
CA ALA A 176 -3.20 -10.09 23.63
C ALA A 176 -4.09 -9.59 24.77
N VAL A 177 -5.02 -8.66 24.51
CA VAL A 177 -5.98 -8.17 25.54
C VAL A 177 -6.86 -9.30 26.10
N ARG A 178 -7.21 -10.31 25.29
CA ARG A 178 -7.99 -11.47 25.76
C ARG A 178 -7.13 -12.47 26.54
N GLU A 179 -5.84 -12.55 26.25
CA GLU A 179 -4.86 -13.33 27.03
C GLU A 179 -4.58 -12.65 28.38
N GLU A 180 -4.40 -11.33 28.41
CA GLU A 180 -4.33 -10.52 29.64
C GLU A 180 -5.58 -10.72 30.50
N GLN A 181 -6.79 -10.68 29.91
CA GLN A 181 -8.05 -10.97 30.61
C GLN A 181 -8.08 -12.38 31.19
N LYS A 182 -7.66 -13.41 30.43
CA LYS A 182 -7.54 -14.79 30.94
C LYS A 182 -6.51 -14.92 32.06
N ALA A 183 -5.39 -14.20 31.98
CA ALA A 183 -4.37 -14.17 33.02
C ALA A 183 -4.91 -13.53 34.31
N VAL A 184 -5.61 -12.40 34.21
CA VAL A 184 -6.30 -11.74 35.33
C VAL A 184 -7.35 -12.65 35.94
N GLU A 185 -8.21 -13.29 35.15
CA GLU A 185 -9.21 -14.25 35.62
C GLU A 185 -8.55 -15.45 36.32
N SER A 186 -7.44 -15.98 35.78
CA SER A 186 -6.67 -17.04 36.45
C SER A 186 -6.07 -16.57 37.79
N ARG A 187 -5.62 -15.31 37.90
CA ARG A 187 -5.20 -14.73 39.19
C ARG A 187 -6.36 -14.58 40.17
N ILE A 188 -7.54 -14.16 39.71
CA ILE A 188 -8.75 -14.07 40.54
C ILE A 188 -9.12 -15.47 41.06
N GLN A 189 -9.08 -16.50 40.22
CA GLN A 189 -9.34 -17.89 40.63
C GLN A 189 -8.26 -18.43 41.59
N GLN A 190 -6.98 -18.12 41.38
CA GLN A 190 -5.90 -18.47 42.32
C GLN A 190 -6.10 -17.79 43.68
N ILE A 191 -6.52 -16.52 43.71
CA ILE A 191 -6.79 -15.77 44.94
C ILE A 191 -8.03 -16.33 45.65
N ASN A 192 -9.12 -16.59 44.91
CA ASN A 192 -10.34 -17.18 45.45
C ASN A 192 -10.09 -18.58 46.03
N TYR A 193 -9.39 -19.45 45.29
CA TYR A 193 -8.95 -20.76 45.79
C TYR A 193 -8.07 -20.62 47.04
N LYS A 194 -7.08 -19.70 47.05
CA LYS A 194 -6.25 -19.47 48.23
C LYS A 194 -7.08 -19.03 49.44
N ILE A 195 -8.00 -18.07 49.27
CA ILE A 195 -8.90 -17.58 50.32
C ILE A 195 -9.80 -18.70 50.83
N SER A 196 -10.39 -19.49 49.93
CA SER A 196 -11.26 -20.63 50.27
C SER A 196 -10.50 -21.72 51.02
N VAL A 197 -9.27 -22.02 50.59
CA VAL A 197 -8.39 -22.95 51.30
C VAL A 197 -8.03 -22.40 52.67
N THR A 198 -7.49 -21.18 52.81
CA THR A 198 -7.13 -20.63 54.13
C THR A 198 -8.33 -20.53 55.06
N LEU A 199 -9.49 -20.06 54.59
CA LEU A 199 -10.70 -20.01 55.44
C LEU A 199 -11.14 -21.40 55.91
N ASN A 200 -10.98 -22.44 55.10
CA ASN A 200 -11.37 -23.80 55.46
C ASN A 200 -10.29 -24.52 56.29
N SER A 201 -9.01 -24.43 55.91
CA SER A 201 -7.88 -25.01 56.64
C SER A 201 -7.70 -24.37 57.99
N ASP A 202 -7.74 -23.04 58.06
CA ASP A 202 -7.35 -22.31 59.26
C ASP A 202 -8.49 -22.33 60.27
N ALA A 203 -9.76 -22.15 59.84
CA ALA A 203 -10.90 -22.35 60.72
C ALA A 203 -11.03 -23.81 61.20
N LYS A 204 -10.73 -24.81 60.35
CA LYS A 204 -10.72 -26.22 60.77
C LYS A 204 -9.56 -26.51 61.74
N SER A 205 -8.38 -25.97 61.47
CA SER A 205 -7.20 -26.07 62.34
C SER A 205 -7.46 -25.42 63.70
N ASP A 206 -8.08 -24.24 63.73
CA ASP A 206 -8.47 -23.56 64.96
C ASP A 206 -9.53 -24.35 65.73
N ILE A 207 -10.54 -24.93 65.04
CA ILE A 207 -11.53 -25.81 65.66
C ILE A 207 -10.87 -27.09 66.22
N GLU A 208 -9.90 -27.69 65.52
CA GLU A 208 -9.19 -28.88 65.99
C GLU A 208 -8.20 -28.55 67.12
N GLY A 209 -7.54 -27.39 67.08
CA GLY A 209 -6.73 -26.84 68.17
C GLY A 209 -7.56 -26.55 69.42
N LEU A 210 -8.72 -25.90 69.26
CA LEU A 210 -9.69 -25.66 70.33
C LEU A 210 -10.21 -26.97 70.92
N ARG A 211 -10.52 -27.99 70.10
CA ARG A 211 -10.88 -29.34 70.58
C ARG A 211 -9.75 -29.95 71.40
N TRP A 212 -8.50 -29.91 70.93
CA TRP A 212 -7.34 -30.42 71.68
C TRP A 212 -7.11 -29.69 73.01
N VAL A 213 -7.23 -28.37 73.03
CA VAL A 213 -7.10 -27.55 74.25
C VAL A 213 -8.25 -27.82 75.22
N LEU A 214 -9.49 -27.93 74.72
CA LEU A 214 -10.68 -28.23 75.52
C LEU A 214 -10.60 -29.61 76.16
N ILE A 215 -10.22 -30.65 75.40
CA ILE A 215 -10.00 -32.01 75.90
C ILE A 215 -8.91 -32.01 76.97
N ARG A 216 -7.75 -31.41 76.69
CA ARG A 216 -6.62 -31.33 77.65
C ARG A 216 -7.03 -30.64 78.95
N ARG A 217 -7.76 -29.51 78.87
CA ARG A 217 -8.20 -28.74 80.04
C ARG A 217 -9.34 -29.43 80.80
N SER A 218 -10.23 -30.14 80.10
CA SER A 218 -11.28 -30.98 80.71
C SER A 218 -10.69 -32.15 81.48
N VAL A 219 -9.75 -32.91 80.87
CA VAL A 219 -9.05 -34.03 81.53
C VAL A 219 -8.29 -33.55 82.78
N LEU A 220 -7.59 -32.41 82.71
CA LEU A 220 -6.95 -31.81 83.88
C LEU A 220 -7.97 -31.45 84.98
N GLY A 221 -9.14 -30.92 84.63
CA GLY A 221 -10.23 -30.64 85.57
C GLY A 221 -10.81 -31.89 86.23
N ILE A 222 -10.96 -32.98 85.47
CA ILE A 222 -11.42 -34.29 85.99
C ILE A 222 -10.37 -34.88 86.94
N ILE A 223 -9.09 -34.87 86.57
CA ILE A 223 -8.00 -35.32 87.43
C ILE A 223 -7.95 -34.48 88.72
N PHE A 224 -8.12 -33.16 88.62
CA PHE A 224 -8.17 -32.28 89.79
C PHE A 224 -9.35 -32.59 90.71
N MET A 225 -10.55 -32.86 90.17
CA MET A 225 -11.71 -33.29 90.96
C MET A 225 -11.51 -34.68 91.60
N VAL A 226 -10.88 -35.62 90.91
CA VAL A 226 -10.51 -36.94 91.48
C VAL A 226 -9.47 -36.80 92.58
N VAL A 227 -8.46 -35.94 92.42
CA VAL A 227 -7.45 -35.64 93.45
C VAL A 227 -8.07 -34.91 94.65
N LEU A 228 -9.00 -33.97 94.43
CA LEU A 228 -9.71 -33.30 95.52
C LEU A 228 -10.62 -34.26 96.29
N THR A 229 -11.38 -35.12 95.61
CA THR A 229 -12.27 -36.10 96.27
C THR A 229 -11.49 -37.21 96.97
N LEU A 230 -10.43 -37.75 96.37
CA LEU A 230 -9.52 -38.65 97.07
C LEU A 230 -8.78 -37.94 98.22
N GLY A 231 -8.49 -36.65 98.08
CA GLY A 231 -7.88 -35.82 99.11
C GLY A 231 -8.80 -35.62 100.32
N THR A 232 -10.07 -35.24 100.12
CA THR A 232 -11.04 -35.10 101.21
C THR A 232 -11.40 -36.45 101.83
N ILE A 233 -11.49 -37.53 101.04
CA ILE A 233 -11.68 -38.90 101.56
C ILE A 233 -10.46 -39.33 102.38
N ARG A 234 -9.22 -39.12 101.91
CA ARG A 234 -8.01 -39.45 102.68
C ARG A 234 -7.87 -38.58 103.93
N TYR A 235 -8.20 -37.29 103.87
CA TYR A 235 -8.19 -36.39 105.02
C TYR A 235 -9.20 -36.82 106.10
N THR A 236 -10.45 -37.07 105.72
CA THR A 236 -11.50 -37.55 106.64
C THR A 236 -11.21 -38.96 107.15
N THR A 237 -10.68 -39.87 106.33
CA THR A 237 -10.30 -41.23 106.73
C THR A 237 -9.08 -41.24 107.65
N HIS A 238 -8.06 -40.42 107.40
CA HIS A 238 -6.91 -40.27 108.29
C HIS A 238 -7.30 -39.66 109.63
N MET A 239 -8.18 -38.64 109.62
CA MET A 239 -8.77 -38.09 110.84
C MET A 239 -9.67 -39.11 111.57
N SER A 240 -10.37 -39.98 110.82
CA SER A 240 -11.13 -41.10 111.38
C SER A 240 -10.21 -42.16 112.01
N HIS A 241 -9.03 -42.42 111.46
CA HIS A 241 -8.04 -43.30 112.09
C HIS A 241 -7.44 -42.71 113.37
N LYS A 242 -7.24 -41.38 113.45
CA LYS A 242 -6.92 -40.72 114.73
C LYS A 242 -8.06 -40.90 115.74
N ARG A 243 -9.29 -40.53 115.37
CA ARG A 243 -10.49 -40.73 116.21
C ARG A 243 -10.76 -42.17 116.61
N LYS A 244 -10.36 -43.16 115.80
CA LYS A 244 -10.46 -44.59 116.14
C LYS A 244 -9.41 -45.01 117.17
N LYS A 245 -8.18 -44.48 117.10
CA LYS A 245 -7.18 -44.70 118.17
C LYS A 245 -7.63 -44.03 119.47
N GLU A 246 -8.07 -42.77 119.40
CA GLU A 246 -8.65 -42.02 120.53
C GLU A 246 -9.92 -42.69 121.11
N ALA A 247 -10.61 -43.53 120.34
CA ALA A 247 -11.75 -44.34 120.79
C ALA A 247 -11.31 -45.70 121.38
N GLU A 248 -10.34 -46.39 120.77
CA GLU A 248 -9.75 -47.62 121.32
C GLU A 248 -9.09 -47.36 122.68
N GLU A 249 -8.40 -46.23 122.84
CA GLU A 249 -7.82 -45.81 124.12
C GLU A 249 -8.92 -45.59 125.17
N LYS A 250 -10.02 -44.89 124.82
CA LYS A 250 -11.17 -44.71 125.73
C LYS A 250 -11.94 -45.99 126.03
N GLU A 251 -12.00 -46.94 125.10
CA GLU A 251 -12.58 -48.27 125.35
C GLU A 251 -11.68 -49.14 126.23
N ARG A 252 -10.36 -48.93 126.22
CA ARG A 252 -9.40 -49.55 127.16
C ARG A 252 -9.53 -48.92 128.55
N GLU A 253 -9.52 -47.60 128.66
CA GLU A 253 -9.79 -46.85 129.92
C GLU A 253 -11.14 -47.27 130.55
N ALA A 254 -12.19 -47.38 129.75
CA ALA A 254 -13.52 -47.82 130.20
C ALA A 254 -13.60 -49.31 130.58
N GLN A 255 -12.68 -50.16 130.08
CA GLN A 255 -12.55 -51.56 130.51
C GLN A 255 -11.74 -51.69 131.80
N GLU A 256 -10.75 -50.83 132.02
CA GLU A 256 -9.96 -50.78 133.27
C GLU A 256 -10.81 -50.24 134.43
N MET A 257 -11.54 -49.13 134.22
CA MET A 257 -12.49 -48.60 135.21
C MET A 257 -13.64 -49.57 135.56
N LYS A 258 -13.91 -50.59 134.74
CA LYS A 258 -14.88 -51.67 135.04
C LYS A 258 -14.30 -52.85 135.81
N LYS A 259 -12.97 -52.96 135.97
CA LYS A 259 -12.31 -54.04 136.71
C LYS A 259 -11.84 -53.64 138.11
N HIS A 260 -11.55 -52.36 138.34
CA HIS A 260 -10.91 -51.88 139.57
C HIS A 260 -11.91 -51.48 140.69
N ASN A 261 -12.89 -52.33 141.01
CA ASN A 261 -13.79 -52.10 142.15
C ASN A 261 -14.23 -53.42 142.82
N GLY A 262 -13.25 -54.18 143.33
CA GLY A 262 -13.44 -55.60 143.67
C GLY A 262 -12.44 -56.24 144.63
N ARG A 263 -12.03 -55.53 145.71
CA ARG A 263 -11.37 -56.05 146.93
C ARG A 263 -9.83 -56.20 146.95
N THR A 264 -9.20 -55.30 147.71
CA THR A 264 -7.85 -55.33 148.33
C THR A 264 -7.67 -56.53 149.30
N ASP A 265 -6.52 -56.87 149.91
CA ASP A 265 -5.29 -56.16 150.34
C ASP A 265 -4.16 -57.24 150.60
N SER A 266 -2.87 -57.03 150.92
CA SER A 266 -2.02 -55.86 151.22
C SER A 266 -0.49 -56.22 151.16
N SER A 267 0.37 -55.34 151.70
CA SER A 267 1.74 -55.59 152.25
C SER A 267 2.94 -55.69 151.27
N LEU A 268 4.14 -55.15 151.56
CA LEU A 268 4.58 -54.16 152.57
C LEU A 268 5.94 -53.50 152.19
N ALA A 269 6.08 -52.17 152.34
CA ALA A 269 7.29 -51.41 152.75
C ALA A 269 8.64 -51.52 151.95
N PRO A 270 9.64 -50.64 152.21
CA PRO A 270 9.59 -49.17 152.27
C PRO A 270 10.77 -48.47 151.52
N ASP A 271 10.77 -47.13 151.53
CA ASP A 271 11.87 -46.18 151.25
C ASP A 271 12.53 -46.20 149.85
N ALA A 272 12.93 -45.05 149.27
CA ALA A 272 13.32 -43.79 149.89
C ALA A 272 12.95 -42.53 149.09
N VAL A 273 12.78 -41.40 149.80
CA VAL A 273 13.23 -40.01 149.51
C VAL A 273 13.13 -39.56 148.03
N GLU A 274 12.22 -38.67 147.64
CA GLU A 274 12.17 -37.20 147.96
C GLU A 274 13.40 -36.43 147.42
N ILE A 275 13.42 -35.09 147.53
CA ILE A 275 14.39 -34.14 146.94
C ILE A 275 14.15 -33.90 145.42
N LEU A 276 14.13 -32.67 144.89
CA LEU A 276 13.65 -31.35 145.34
C LEU A 276 13.88 -30.35 144.17
N ALA A 277 13.11 -29.26 144.17
CA ALA A 277 13.43 -27.91 143.65
C ALA A 277 14.29 -27.72 142.36
N ALA A 278 13.74 -26.96 141.41
CA ALA A 278 14.28 -25.69 140.86
C ALA A 278 13.84 -25.47 139.39
N ASN A 279 13.46 -24.26 138.96
CA ASN A 279 13.05 -23.05 139.70
C ASN A 279 12.20 -22.19 138.75
#